data_AF-A0A537WI88-F1
#
_entry.id   AF-A0A537WI88-F1
#
_cell.length_a   1.000
_cell.length_b   1.000
_cell.length_c   1.000
_cell.angle_alpha   90.00
_cell.angle_beta   90.00
_cell.angle_gamma   90.00
#
_symmetry.space_group_name_H-M   'P 1'
#
loop_
_entity.id
_entity.type
_entity.pdbx_description
1 polymer ?
#
loop_
_entity_poly.entity_id
_entity_poly.type
_entity_poly.pdbx_seq_one_letter_code
_entity_poly.pdbx_strand_id
1 'polypeptide(L)'
;MWAKRIPQAPGGLVFLAKVQRYSSAVRTLRAHHRSGVQFNLDACNRVRRIADLFIGCALLGLTGPLMLLVVIALKFESHSAVLERQNCIAAGGRRFQMLKFRTRRDPDTAPSGLGDHSTALGVFLRLTHIEALPMLINVLRGDVSIIDPNRRSPSFLD
;
A
#
# COMPACT_ATOMS: atom_id res chain seq x y z
N MET A 1 10.92 62.43 21.84
CA MET A 1 11.76 61.29 21.41
C MET A 1 10.96 60.43 20.42
N TRP A 2 11.37 60.46 19.15
CA TRP A 2 11.18 59.44 18.10
C TRP A 2 9.76 59.04 17.63
N ALA A 3 9.10 59.95 16.89
CA ALA A 3 8.14 59.57 15.86
C ALA A 3 8.91 59.26 14.55
N LYS A 4 9.13 57.98 14.25
CA LYS A 4 9.81 57.53 13.02
C LYS A 4 8.87 57.74 11.83
N ARG A 5 9.18 58.77 11.04
CA ARG A 5 8.53 59.12 9.77
C ARG A 5 8.73 57.97 8.77
N ILE A 6 7.67 57.23 8.46
CA ILE A 6 7.69 56.18 7.43
C ILE A 6 7.72 56.88 6.05
N PRO A 7 8.70 56.60 5.17
CA PRO A 7 8.71 57.17 3.84
C PRO A 7 7.57 56.57 3.00
N GLN A 8 6.62 57.43 2.61
CA GLN A 8 5.57 57.12 1.63
C GLN A 8 6.25 56.92 0.26
N ALA A 9 6.41 55.67 -0.16
CA ALA A 9 6.93 55.35 -1.48
C ALA A 9 5.85 55.67 -2.54
N PRO A 10 6.13 56.52 -3.54
CA PRO A 10 5.22 56.72 -4.66
C PRO A 10 5.23 55.45 -5.53
N GLY A 11 4.14 54.68 -5.53
CA GLY A 11 3.99 53.54 -6.46
C GLY A 11 3.42 52.24 -5.90
N GLY A 12 2.69 52.26 -4.78
CA GLY A 12 2.06 51.05 -4.20
C GLY A 12 1.21 50.23 -5.20
N LEU A 13 0.53 50.90 -6.15
CA LEU A 13 -0.24 50.25 -7.21
C LEU A 13 0.65 49.50 -8.22
N VAL A 14 1.82 50.06 -8.56
CA VAL A 14 2.79 49.44 -9.48
C VAL A 14 3.48 48.26 -8.80
N PHE A 15 3.79 48.37 -7.51
CA PHE A 15 4.38 47.28 -6.73
C PHE A 15 3.43 46.09 -6.59
N LEU A 16 2.15 46.33 -6.25
CA LEU A 16 1.13 45.28 -6.16
C LEU A 16 0.84 44.62 -7.51
N ALA A 17 0.77 45.40 -8.60
CA ALA A 17 0.61 44.85 -9.96
C ALA A 17 1.80 43.95 -10.37
N LYS A 18 3.03 44.31 -9.96
CA LYS A 18 4.24 43.53 -10.23
C LYS A 18 4.25 42.22 -9.43
N VAL A 19 3.93 42.26 -8.14
CA VAL A 19 3.80 41.06 -7.29
C VAL A 19 2.70 40.11 -7.81
N GLN A 20 1.57 40.66 -8.27
CA GLN A 20 0.48 39.88 -8.87
C GLN A 20 0.91 39.19 -10.17
N ARG A 21 1.70 39.88 -11.02
CA ARG A 21 2.32 39.32 -12.24
C ARG A 21 3.36 38.24 -11.94
N TYR A 22 4.20 38.43 -10.93
CA TYR A 22 5.14 37.39 -10.50
C TYR A 22 4.40 36.15 -9.97
N SER A 23 3.33 36.31 -9.17
CA SER A 23 2.57 35.15 -8.66
C SER A 23 1.88 34.35 -9.76
N SER A 24 1.40 35.02 -10.82
CA SER A 24 0.74 34.37 -11.96
C SER A 24 1.76 33.66 -12.85
N ALA A 25 2.93 34.25 -13.11
CA ALA A 25 4.03 33.61 -13.84
C ALA A 25 4.59 32.38 -13.10
N VAL A 26 4.70 32.43 -11.77
CA VAL A 26 5.16 31.28 -10.97
C VAL A 26 4.10 30.17 -10.92
N ARG A 27 2.80 30.50 -10.92
CA ARG A 27 1.72 29.50 -11.01
C ARG A 27 1.71 28.76 -12.35
N THR A 28 1.93 29.45 -13.47
CA THR A 28 1.95 28.82 -14.79
C THR A 28 3.17 27.94 -15.00
N LEU A 29 4.37 28.38 -14.57
CA LEU A 29 5.57 27.55 -14.59
C LEU A 29 5.44 26.30 -13.70
N ARG A 30 4.85 26.43 -12.51
CA ARG A 30 4.58 25.29 -11.64
C ARG A 30 3.55 24.32 -12.25
N ALA A 31 2.53 24.82 -12.95
CA ALA A 31 1.53 24.00 -13.62
C ALA A 31 2.10 23.21 -14.83
N HIS A 32 2.98 23.84 -15.62
CA HIS A 32 3.62 23.18 -16.75
C HIS A 32 4.65 22.13 -16.30
N HIS A 33 5.42 22.41 -15.24
CA HIS A 33 6.33 21.42 -14.65
C HIS A 33 5.57 20.25 -14.00
N ARG A 34 4.41 20.50 -13.35
CA ARG A 34 3.59 19.45 -12.73
C ARG A 34 2.99 18.48 -13.75
N SER A 35 2.54 18.99 -14.90
CA SER A 35 1.88 18.19 -15.94
C SER A 35 2.86 17.23 -16.63
N GLY A 36 4.08 17.69 -16.97
CA GLY A 36 5.12 16.82 -17.52
C GLY A 36 5.60 15.74 -16.54
N VAL A 37 5.68 16.05 -15.24
CA VAL A 37 6.03 15.07 -14.21
C VAL A 37 4.87 14.09 -13.96
N GLN A 38 3.62 14.55 -13.93
CA GLN A 38 2.44 13.68 -13.77
C GLN A 38 2.32 12.66 -14.92
N PHE A 39 2.48 13.10 -16.17
CA PHE A 39 2.40 12.19 -17.32
C PHE A 39 3.43 11.05 -17.27
N ASN A 40 4.67 11.35 -16.87
CA ASN A 40 5.72 10.35 -16.71
C ASN A 40 5.42 9.36 -15.57
N LEU A 41 4.85 9.84 -14.47
CA LEU A 41 4.43 8.99 -13.36
C LEU A 41 3.30 8.03 -13.78
N ASP A 42 2.32 8.52 -14.55
CA ASP A 42 1.19 7.71 -15.02
C ASP A 42 1.63 6.60 -15.99
N ALA A 43 2.55 6.91 -16.90
CA ALA A 43 3.14 5.91 -17.79
C ALA A 43 3.94 4.86 -17.00
N CYS A 44 4.77 5.29 -16.06
CA CYS A 44 5.55 4.40 -15.20
C CYS A 44 4.64 3.48 -14.36
N ASN A 45 3.56 4.05 -13.81
CA ASN A 45 2.57 3.30 -13.03
C ASN A 45 1.84 2.25 -13.86
N ARG A 46 1.48 2.54 -15.12
CA ARG A 46 0.89 1.55 -16.04
C ARG A 46 1.84 0.39 -16.31
N VAL A 47 3.10 0.68 -16.62
CA VAL A 47 4.10 -0.37 -16.87
C VAL A 47 4.29 -1.26 -15.64
N ARG A 48 4.40 -0.65 -14.45
CA ARG A 48 4.47 -1.40 -13.19
C ARG A 48 3.24 -2.27 -12.98
N ARG A 49 2.05 -1.75 -13.24
CA ARG A 49 0.80 -2.50 -13.08
C ARG A 49 0.75 -3.73 -13.99
N ILE A 50 1.22 -3.59 -15.22
CA ILE A 50 1.31 -4.71 -16.17
C ILE A 50 2.35 -5.72 -15.68
N ALA A 51 3.53 -5.27 -15.25
CA ALA A 51 4.57 -6.13 -14.70
C ALA A 51 4.10 -6.89 -13.46
N ASP A 52 3.40 -6.23 -12.52
CA ASP A 52 2.81 -6.86 -11.34
C ASP A 52 1.81 -7.94 -11.72
N LEU A 53 1.01 -7.73 -12.77
CA LEU A 53 0.06 -8.73 -13.24
C LEU A 53 0.78 -9.95 -13.82
N PHE A 54 1.81 -9.74 -14.66
CA PHE A 54 2.61 -10.82 -15.21
C PHE A 54 3.33 -11.62 -14.11
N ILE A 55 4.01 -10.92 -13.21
CA ILE A 55 4.73 -11.55 -12.09
C ILE A 55 3.74 -12.25 -11.17
N GLY A 56 2.64 -11.58 -10.80
CA GLY A 56 1.59 -12.15 -9.96
C GLY A 56 1.00 -13.42 -10.56
N CYS A 57 0.66 -13.41 -11.86
CA CYS A 57 0.14 -14.59 -12.56
C CYS A 57 1.17 -15.73 -12.64
N ALA A 58 2.43 -15.42 -12.98
CA ALA A 58 3.49 -16.43 -13.06
C ALA A 58 3.75 -17.08 -11.70
N LEU A 59 3.85 -16.26 -10.65
CA LEU A 59 4.11 -16.70 -9.30
C LEU A 59 2.91 -17.47 -8.74
N LEU A 60 1.67 -17.06 -9.04
CA LEU A 60 0.45 -17.79 -8.68
C LEU A 60 0.34 -19.13 -9.42
N GLY A 61 0.72 -19.19 -10.70
CA GLY A 61 0.75 -20.45 -11.46
C GLY A 61 1.79 -21.42 -10.90
N LEU A 62 2.98 -20.92 -10.55
CA LEU A 62 4.07 -21.73 -9.99
C LEU A 62 3.76 -22.20 -8.57
N THR A 63 3.22 -21.32 -7.72
CA THR A 63 2.95 -21.62 -6.31
C THR A 63 1.54 -22.17 -6.08
N GLY A 64 0.66 -22.15 -7.07
CA GLY A 64 -0.69 -22.71 -7.01
C GLY A 64 -0.76 -24.16 -6.52
N PRO A 65 0.02 -25.11 -7.06
CA PRO A 65 0.02 -26.48 -6.54
C PRO A 65 0.50 -26.56 -5.08
N LEU A 66 1.49 -25.74 -4.70
CA LEU A 66 1.96 -25.66 -3.31
C LEU A 66 0.88 -25.11 -2.38
N MET A 67 0.18 -24.05 -2.80
CA MET A 67 -0.95 -23.48 -2.05
C MET A 67 -2.06 -24.52 -1.85
N LEU A 68 -2.36 -25.35 -2.85
CA LEU A 68 -3.35 -26.42 -2.73
C LEU A 68 -2.95 -27.46 -1.67
N LEU A 69 -1.67 -27.86 -1.64
CA LEU A 69 -1.15 -28.78 -0.62
C LEU A 69 -1.26 -28.18 0.78
N VAL A 70 -0.91 -26.90 0.94
CA VAL A 70 -1.06 -26.18 2.21
C VAL A 70 -2.53 -26.12 2.64
N VAL A 71 -3.44 -25.85 1.71
CA VAL A 71 -4.88 -25.83 2.00
C VAL A 71 -5.37 -27.17 2.53
N ILE A 72 -4.94 -28.27 1.90
CA ILE A 72 -5.28 -29.62 2.33
C ILE A 72 -4.70 -29.90 3.73
N ALA A 73 -3.43 -29.58 3.96
CA ALA A 73 -2.78 -29.77 5.26
C ALA A 73 -3.48 -28.98 6.38
N LEU A 74 -3.82 -27.71 6.15
CA LEU A 74 -4.55 -26.88 7.12
C LEU A 74 -5.98 -27.39 7.39
N LYS A 75 -6.63 -27.97 6.38
CA LYS A 75 -7.97 -28.55 6.51
C LYS A 75 -7.99 -29.86 7.33
N PHE A 76 -6.88 -30.60 7.33
CA PHE A 76 -6.71 -31.75 8.23
C PHE A 76 -6.42 -31.32 9.67
N GLU A 77 -5.74 -30.18 9.87
CA GLU A 77 -5.43 -29.67 11.21
C GLU A 77 -6.62 -28.95 11.87
N SER A 78 -7.50 -28.32 11.09
CA SER A 78 -8.69 -27.63 11.60
C SER A 78 -9.85 -27.66 10.61
N HIS A 79 -11.10 -27.76 11.12
CA HIS A 79 -12.32 -27.73 10.30
C HIS A 79 -12.72 -26.33 9.81
N SER A 80 -11.95 -25.31 10.19
CA SER A 80 -12.29 -23.90 9.99
C SER A 80 -11.72 -23.33 8.68
N ALA A 81 -12.07 -22.07 8.38
CA ALA A 81 -11.61 -21.40 7.18
C ALA A 81 -10.06 -21.34 7.09
N VAL A 82 -9.51 -21.80 5.97
CA VAL A 82 -8.07 -21.89 5.71
C VAL A 82 -7.44 -20.52 5.43
N LEU A 83 -8.21 -19.60 4.84
CA LEU A 83 -7.78 -18.25 4.50
C LEU A 83 -8.29 -17.26 5.53
N GLU A 84 -7.36 -16.53 6.13
CA GLU A 84 -7.66 -15.41 7.01
C GLU A 84 -7.67 -14.12 6.19
N ARG A 85 -8.66 -13.26 6.45
CA ARG A 85 -8.80 -11.95 5.80
C ARG A 85 -8.50 -10.87 6.83
N GLN A 86 -7.45 -10.11 6.60
CA GLN A 86 -7.04 -9.02 7.49
C GLN A 86 -7.38 -7.67 6.85
N ASN A 87 -8.07 -6.80 7.60
CA ASN A 87 -8.41 -5.47 7.11
C ASN A 87 -7.18 -4.56 7.13
N CYS A 88 -6.83 -4.03 5.96
CA CYS A 88 -5.67 -3.19 5.73
C CYS A 88 -6.04 -1.90 5.00
N ILE A 89 -5.22 -0.86 5.16
CA ILE A 89 -5.34 0.41 4.43
C ILE A 89 -4.17 0.52 3.44
N ALA A 90 -4.48 0.69 2.16
CA ALA A 90 -3.52 0.92 1.10
C ALA A 90 -3.04 2.38 1.07
N ALA A 91 -1.95 2.63 0.33
CA ALA A 91 -1.51 3.98 0.03
C ALA A 91 -2.65 4.77 -0.66
N GLY A 92 -3.04 5.90 -0.07
CA GLY A 92 -4.19 6.69 -0.53
C GLY A 92 -5.48 6.47 0.28
N GLY A 93 -5.44 5.70 1.38
CA GLY A 93 -6.56 5.57 2.32
C GLY A 93 -7.62 4.56 1.90
N ARG A 94 -7.41 3.82 0.80
CA ARG A 94 -8.34 2.78 0.35
C ARG A 94 -8.24 1.57 1.27
N ARG A 95 -9.37 1.16 1.85
CA ARG A 95 -9.46 -0.07 2.64
C ARG A 95 -9.52 -1.28 1.71
N PHE A 96 -8.80 -2.34 2.05
CA PHE A 96 -8.85 -3.62 1.36
C PHE A 96 -8.63 -4.76 2.35
N GLN A 97 -9.01 -5.97 1.95
CA GLN A 97 -8.80 -7.17 2.74
C GLN A 97 -7.57 -7.92 2.22
N MET A 98 -6.51 -7.96 3.02
CA MET A 98 -5.31 -8.73 2.72
C MET A 98 -5.54 -10.20 3.05
N LEU A 99 -5.27 -11.07 2.08
CA LEU A 99 -5.40 -12.52 2.23
C LEU A 99 -4.10 -13.14 2.71
N LYS A 100 -4.19 -14.03 3.70
CA LYS A 100 -3.08 -14.86 4.17
C LYS A 100 -3.60 -16.24 4.59
N PHE A 101 -2.71 -17.23 4.66
CA PHE A 101 -3.06 -18.50 5.27
C PHE A 101 -3.19 -18.33 6.76
N ARG A 102 -4.15 -19.06 7.32
CA ARG A 102 -4.35 -19.13 8.76
C ARG A 102 -3.16 -19.83 9.41
N THR A 103 -2.51 -19.16 10.37
CA THR A 103 -1.39 -19.75 11.13
C THR A 103 -1.68 -19.91 12.63
N ARG A 104 -2.77 -19.31 13.12
CA ARG A 104 -3.22 -19.40 14.52
C ARG A 104 -4.38 -20.40 14.69
N ARG A 105 -4.43 -21.11 15.83
CA ARG A 105 -5.56 -21.97 16.23
C ARG A 105 -6.84 -21.16 16.44
N ASP A 106 -8.00 -21.83 16.46
CA ASP A 106 -9.26 -21.18 16.79
C ASP A 106 -9.26 -20.68 18.23
N PRO A 107 -9.75 -19.44 18.47
CA PRO A 107 -9.83 -18.88 19.81
C PRO A 107 -10.69 -19.77 20.73
N ASP A 108 -11.72 -20.41 20.18
CA ASP A 108 -12.62 -21.30 20.92
C ASP A 108 -11.96 -22.62 21.35
N THR A 109 -10.90 -23.04 20.67
CA THR A 109 -10.17 -24.29 20.96
C THR A 109 -8.83 -24.03 21.64
N ALA A 110 -8.39 -22.78 21.72
CA ALA A 110 -7.12 -22.40 22.32
C ALA A 110 -7.29 -22.17 23.84
N PRO A 111 -6.47 -22.82 24.70
CA PRO A 111 -6.52 -22.56 26.14
C PRO A 111 -6.14 -21.10 26.41
N SER A 112 -7.04 -20.36 27.06
CA SER A 112 -6.84 -18.97 27.44
C SER A 112 -5.66 -18.85 28.41
N GLY A 113 -4.61 -18.09 28.04
CA GLY A 113 -3.53 -17.70 28.96
C GLY A 113 -2.13 -18.21 28.65
N LEU A 114 -1.90 -18.98 27.57
CA LEU A 114 -0.57 -19.47 27.20
C LEU A 114 -0.15 -19.06 25.78
N GLY A 115 0.74 -18.06 25.69
CA GLY A 115 1.70 -17.86 24.59
C GLY A 115 1.15 -17.72 23.16
N ASP A 116 2.06 -17.82 22.19
CA ASP A 116 1.76 -17.78 20.75
C ASP A 116 0.88 -18.97 20.35
N HIS A 117 -0.42 -18.73 20.12
CA HIS A 117 -1.41 -19.75 19.70
C HIS A 117 -1.21 -20.25 18.25
N SER A 118 0.00 -20.19 17.71
CA SER A 118 0.35 -20.67 16.38
C SER A 118 0.29 -22.21 16.31
N THR A 119 -0.20 -22.75 15.20
CA THR A 119 -0.10 -24.19 14.88
C THR A 119 1.34 -24.56 14.52
N ALA A 120 1.73 -25.84 14.64
CA ALA A 120 3.07 -26.27 14.22
C ALA A 120 3.29 -25.99 12.72
N LEU A 121 2.25 -26.27 11.91
CA LEU A 121 2.22 -25.90 10.49
C LEU A 121 2.24 -24.38 10.31
N GLY A 122 1.52 -23.62 11.14
CA GLY A 122 1.51 -22.17 11.13
C GLY A 122 2.88 -21.54 11.41
N VAL A 123 3.65 -22.09 12.34
CA VAL A 123 5.04 -21.67 12.58
C VAL A 123 5.90 -21.93 11.35
N PHE A 124 5.77 -23.11 10.73
CA PHE A 124 6.49 -23.43 9.48
C PHE A 124 6.11 -22.50 8.32
N LEU A 125 4.83 -22.19 8.16
CA LEU A 125 4.30 -21.27 7.14
C LEU A 125 4.84 -19.84 7.32
N ARG A 126 4.98 -19.39 8.58
CA ARG A 126 5.60 -18.09 8.93
C ARG A 126 7.08 -18.06 8.61
N LEU A 127 7.82 -19.11 8.98
CA LEU A 127 9.27 -19.22 8.74
C LEU A 127 9.60 -19.23 7.24
N THR A 128 8.75 -19.85 6.43
CA THR A 128 8.93 -19.96 4.98
C THR A 128 8.26 -18.82 4.20
N HIS A 129 7.56 -17.90 4.87
CA HIS A 129 6.73 -16.85 4.25
C HIS A 129 5.63 -17.37 3.31
N ILE A 130 5.36 -18.68 3.30
CA ILE A 130 4.32 -19.31 2.48
C ILE A 130 2.93 -18.81 2.91
N GLU A 131 2.77 -18.38 4.17
CA GLU A 131 1.50 -17.81 4.65
C GLU A 131 1.01 -16.61 3.84
N ALA A 132 1.91 -15.85 3.22
CA ALA A 132 1.58 -14.66 2.45
C ALA A 132 1.23 -14.98 0.98
N LEU A 133 1.34 -16.22 0.51
CA LEU A 133 1.03 -16.56 -0.88
C LEU A 133 -0.41 -16.18 -1.32
N PRO A 134 -1.46 -16.31 -0.48
CA PRO A 134 -2.79 -15.83 -0.85
C PRO A 134 -2.86 -14.34 -1.20
N MET A 135 -1.91 -13.53 -0.72
CA MET A 135 -1.79 -12.11 -1.08
C MET A 135 -1.52 -11.90 -2.57
N LEU A 136 -1.00 -12.88 -3.30
CA LEU A 136 -0.87 -12.77 -4.76
C LEU A 136 -2.22 -12.49 -5.43
N ILE A 137 -3.33 -13.00 -4.87
CA ILE A 137 -4.68 -12.69 -5.35
C ILE A 137 -5.00 -11.19 -5.18
N ASN A 138 -4.52 -10.54 -4.12
CA ASN A 138 -4.63 -9.10 -3.92
C ASN A 138 -3.79 -8.30 -4.93
N VAL A 139 -2.64 -8.85 -5.35
CA VAL A 139 -1.84 -8.25 -6.44
C VAL A 139 -2.62 -8.26 -7.74
N LEU A 140 -3.23 -9.39 -8.09
CA LEU A 140 -4.06 -9.51 -9.28
C LEU A 140 -5.26 -8.54 -9.24
N ARG A 141 -5.92 -8.39 -8.07
CA ARG A 141 -7.00 -7.41 -7.86
C ARG A 141 -6.54 -5.95 -7.93
N GLY A 142 -5.25 -5.68 -7.73
CA GLY A 142 -4.72 -4.31 -7.70
C GLY A 142 -4.93 -3.61 -6.37
N ASP A 143 -5.02 -4.39 -5.29
CA ASP A 143 -4.96 -3.88 -3.93
C ASP A 143 -3.51 -3.65 -3.48
N VAL A 144 -2.60 -4.51 -3.95
CA VAL A 144 -1.18 -4.50 -3.60
C VAL A 144 -0.33 -4.54 -4.89
N SER A 145 0.83 -3.92 -4.86
CA SER A 145 1.83 -3.96 -5.94
C SER A 145 3.07 -4.70 -5.44
N ILE A 146 3.65 -5.58 -6.27
CA ILE A 146 4.90 -6.28 -5.95
C ILE A 146 6.06 -5.31 -6.14
N ILE A 147 5.99 -4.52 -7.22
CA ILE A 147 6.98 -3.51 -7.61
C ILE A 147 6.49 -2.10 -7.20
N ASP A 148 6.38 -1.86 -5.89
CA ASP A 148 6.13 -0.52 -5.34
C ASP A 148 7.41 0.11 -4.79
N PRO A 149 7.94 1.19 -5.41
CA PRO A 149 9.14 1.87 -4.91
C PRO A 149 8.89 2.64 -3.60
N ASN A 150 7.65 2.97 -3.27
CA ASN A 150 7.32 3.78 -2.10
C ASN A 150 6.93 2.96 -0.88
N ARG A 151 7.02 1.60 -0.96
CA ARG A 151 6.59 0.60 0.04
C ARG A 151 6.14 1.22 1.38
N ARG A 152 4.90 1.68 1.43
CA ARG A 152 4.26 2.00 2.70
C ARG A 152 3.64 0.71 3.21
N SER A 153 4.13 0.21 4.33
CA SER A 153 3.52 -0.96 4.97
C SER A 153 2.03 -0.68 5.20
N PRO A 154 1.12 -1.60 4.83
CA PRO A 154 -0.30 -1.40 5.06
C PRO A 154 -0.55 -1.20 6.56
N SER A 155 -1.32 -0.17 6.89
CA SER A 155 -1.76 0.03 8.27
C SER A 155 -2.88 -0.97 8.56
N PHE A 156 -2.70 -1.75 9.62
CA PHE A 156 -3.71 -2.70 10.08
C PHE A 156 -4.81 -1.92 10.81
N LEU A 157 -6.06 -2.30 10.55
CA LEU A 157 -7.19 -1.82 11.33
C LEU A 157 -7.43 -2.86 12.44
N ASP A 158 -7.18 -2.45 13.68
CA ASP A 158 -7.54 -3.21 14.89
C ASP A 158 -9.04 -3.07 15.21
#